data_AF-I3L2A8-F1
#
_entry.id   AF-I3L2A8-F1
#
_cell.length_a   1.000
_cell.length_b   1.000
_cell.length_c   1.000
_cell.angle_alpha   90.00
_cell.angle_beta   90.00
_cell.angle_gamma   90.00
#
_symmetry.space_group_name_H-M   'P 1'
#
loop_
_entity.id
_entity.type
_entity.pdbx_description
1 polymer ?
#
loop_
_entity_poly.entity_id
_entity_poly.type
_entity_poly.pdbx_seq_one_letter_code
_entity_poly.pdbx_strand_id
1 'polypeptide(L)'
;MNKRGKYTTLNLEEKMKVLSRIEAGRSLKSVMDEFGISKSTFYDIKKNKKLILDFVLKQDMPLVGAEKRKRTTGAKYGDVDDAVYMWYQQKRSAGVPVRGVELQAAAERFARCFGR
;
A
#
# COMPACT_ATOMS: atom_id res chain seq x y z
N MET A 1 1.79 27.14 -21.32
CA MET A 1 1.82 26.62 -19.92
C MET A 1 1.13 25.26 -19.91
N ASN A 2 1.87 24.16 -19.73
CA ASN A 2 1.25 22.84 -19.57
C ASN A 2 0.51 22.82 -18.22
N LYS A 3 -0.82 22.98 -18.25
CA LYS A 3 -1.67 22.79 -17.07
C LYS A 3 -1.48 21.35 -16.60
N ARG A 4 -0.72 21.14 -15.53
CA ARG A 4 -0.69 19.84 -14.84
C ARG A 4 -2.11 19.56 -14.38
N GLY A 5 -2.76 18.59 -15.02
CA GLY A 5 -4.09 18.14 -14.63
C GLY A 5 -4.09 17.60 -13.20
N LYS A 6 -5.26 17.57 -12.57
CA LYS A 6 -5.44 16.96 -11.25
C LYS A 6 -5.05 15.48 -11.33
N TYR A 7 -4.03 15.08 -10.58
CA TYR A 7 -3.60 13.67 -10.52
C TYR A 7 -4.59 12.86 -9.70
N THR A 8 -5.40 12.04 -10.35
CA THR A 8 -6.25 11.07 -9.66
C THR A 8 -5.39 9.89 -9.23
N THR A 9 -5.14 9.78 -7.92
CA THR A 9 -4.46 8.60 -7.37
C THR A 9 -5.47 7.49 -7.14
N LEU A 10 -5.40 6.46 -7.98
CA LEU A 10 -6.22 5.26 -7.86
C LEU A 10 -5.84 4.45 -6.61
N ASN A 11 -6.85 3.90 -5.95
CA ASN A 11 -6.69 2.92 -4.89
C ASN A 11 -6.32 1.53 -5.45
N LEU A 12 -6.08 0.55 -4.58
CA LEU A 12 -5.66 -0.78 -4.98
C LEU A 12 -6.74 -1.51 -5.80
N GLU A 13 -8.00 -1.38 -5.40
CA GLU A 13 -9.14 -2.00 -6.07
C GLU A 13 -9.34 -1.45 -7.49
N GLU A 14 -9.27 -0.13 -7.65
CA GLU A 14 -9.35 0.57 -8.93
C GLU A 14 -8.20 0.16 -9.86
N LYS A 15 -6.98 0.04 -9.33
CA LYS A 15 -5.83 -0.48 -10.11
C LYS A 15 -6.05 -1.92 -10.57
N MET A 16 -6.65 -2.77 -9.72
CA MET A 16 -7.03 -4.13 -10.10
C MET A 16 -8.07 -4.15 -11.21
N LYS A 17 -9.12 -3.31 -11.11
CA LYS A 17 -10.13 -3.17 -12.17
C LYS A 17 -9.51 -2.70 -13.49
N VAL A 18 -8.58 -1.73 -13.44
CA VAL A 18 -7.82 -1.29 -14.63
C VAL A 18 -7.04 -2.45 -15.24
N LEU A 19 -6.34 -3.26 -14.44
CA LEU A 19 -5.61 -4.44 -14.94
C LEU A 19 -6.56 -5.45 -15.61
N SER A 20 -7.71 -5.74 -15.00
CA SER A 20 -8.72 -6.63 -15.60
C SER A 20 -9.24 -6.11 -16.93
N ARG A 21 -9.46 -4.78 -17.07
CA ARG A 21 -9.86 -4.18 -18.36
C ARG A 21 -8.76 -4.28 -19.42
N ILE A 22 -7.49 -4.14 -19.02
CA ILE A 22 -6.34 -4.30 -19.91
C ILE A 22 -6.23 -5.74 -20.40
N GLU A 23 -6.41 -6.72 -19.51
CA GLU A 23 -6.39 -8.15 -19.87
C GLU A 23 -7.55 -8.55 -20.76
N ALA A 24 -8.73 -7.95 -20.56
CA ALA A 24 -9.89 -8.10 -21.44
C ALA A 24 -9.73 -7.45 -22.82
N GLY A 25 -8.56 -6.88 -23.15
CA GLY A 25 -8.26 -6.29 -24.45
C GLY A 25 -8.97 -4.98 -24.74
N ARG A 26 -9.47 -4.27 -23.71
CA ARG A 26 -10.15 -2.98 -23.89
C ARG A 26 -9.18 -1.93 -24.43
N SER A 27 -9.71 -1.01 -25.25
CA SER A 27 -8.91 0.04 -25.87
C SER A 27 -8.35 1.00 -24.81
N LEU A 28 -7.13 1.50 -25.03
CA LEU A 28 -6.47 2.47 -24.16
C LEU A 28 -7.39 3.66 -23.82
N LYS A 29 -8.06 4.20 -24.84
CA LYS A 29 -8.95 5.36 -24.70
C LYS A 29 -10.15 5.05 -23.81
N SER A 30 -10.74 3.86 -23.94
CA SER A 30 -11.87 3.44 -23.09
C SER A 30 -11.46 3.32 -21.62
N VAL A 31 -10.29 2.74 -21.33
CA VAL A 31 -9.81 2.59 -19.95
C VAL A 31 -9.42 3.95 -19.35
N MET A 32 -8.83 4.83 -20.14
CA MET A 32 -8.49 6.18 -19.68
C MET A 32 -9.72 7.01 -19.30
N ASP A 33 -10.78 6.91 -20.09
CA ASP A 33 -12.05 7.62 -19.86
C ASP A 33 -12.81 7.04 -18.66
N GLU A 34 -12.94 5.70 -18.58
CA GLU A 34 -13.65 4.99 -17.51
C GLU A 34 -13.06 5.29 -16.12
N PHE A 35 -11.73 5.39 -16.00
CA PHE A 35 -11.04 5.59 -14.73
C PHE A 35 -10.48 7.02 -14.55
N GLY A 36 -10.69 7.92 -15.51
CA GLY A 36 -10.16 9.29 -15.47
C GLY A 36 -8.64 9.36 -15.31
N ILE A 37 -7.90 8.47 -15.97
CA ILE A 37 -6.43 8.36 -15.85
C ILE A 37 -5.69 8.87 -17.09
N SER A 38 -4.48 9.38 -16.88
CA SER A 38 -3.61 9.76 -17.99
C SER A 38 -2.99 8.54 -18.68
N LYS A 39 -2.50 8.75 -19.90
CA LYS A 39 -1.75 7.73 -20.64
C LYS A 39 -0.54 7.22 -19.85
N SER A 40 0.18 8.09 -19.14
CA SER A 40 1.32 7.69 -18.32
C SER A 40 0.90 6.75 -17.18
N THR A 41 -0.17 7.11 -16.45
CA THR A 41 -0.71 6.30 -15.35
C THR A 41 -1.17 4.93 -15.82
N PHE A 42 -1.77 4.83 -17.01
CA PHE A 42 -2.14 3.56 -17.61
C PHE A 42 -0.93 2.63 -17.80
N TYR A 43 0.15 3.14 -18.41
CA TYR A 43 1.35 2.33 -18.64
C TYR A 43 2.09 2.01 -17.34
N ASP A 44 2.09 2.90 -16.36
CA ASP A 44 2.67 2.64 -15.03
C ASP A 44 1.93 1.51 -14.33
N ILE A 45 0.59 1.49 -14.36
CA ILE A 45 -0.22 0.41 -13.81
C ILE A 45 0.08 -0.91 -14.55
N LYS A 46 0.12 -0.88 -15.89
CA LYS A 46 0.44 -2.05 -16.70
C LYS A 46 1.83 -2.62 -16.38
N LYS A 47 2.84 -1.75 -16.25
CA LYS A 47 4.21 -2.13 -15.91
C LYS A 47 4.31 -2.73 -14.50
N ASN A 48 3.60 -2.14 -13.54
CA ASN A 48 3.61 -2.55 -12.14
C ASN A 48 2.61 -3.66 -11.81
N LYS A 49 2.03 -4.33 -12.81
CA LYS A 49 1.05 -5.44 -12.65
C LYS A 49 1.49 -6.46 -11.61
N LYS A 50 2.72 -6.99 -11.72
CA LYS A 50 3.24 -8.01 -10.79
C LYS A 50 3.28 -7.51 -9.35
N LEU A 51 3.70 -6.27 -9.13
CA LEU A 51 3.76 -5.67 -7.80
C LEU A 51 2.36 -5.46 -7.20
N ILE A 52 1.39 -5.06 -8.02
CA ILE A 52 0.01 -4.89 -7.60
C ILE A 52 -0.59 -6.23 -7.18
N LEU A 53 -0.39 -7.28 -7.99
CA LEU A 53 -0.88 -8.63 -7.69
C LEU A 53 -0.18 -9.26 -6.46
N ASP A 54 1.14 -9.17 -6.39
CA ASP A 54 1.92 -9.66 -5.24
C ASP A 54 1.52 -8.96 -3.95
N PHE A 55 1.22 -7.66 -4.01
CA PHE A 55 0.71 -6.92 -2.87
C PHE A 55 -0.69 -7.41 -2.43
N VAL A 56 -1.58 -7.73 -3.38
CA VAL A 56 -2.89 -8.31 -3.06
C VAL A 56 -2.75 -9.70 -2.45
N LEU A 57 -1.86 -10.54 -2.99
CA LEU A 57 -1.63 -11.90 -2.49
C LEU A 57 -0.97 -11.92 -1.10
N LYS A 58 -0.05 -11.00 -0.81
CA LYS A 58 0.64 -10.88 0.48
C LYS A 58 -0.22 -10.28 1.61
N GLN A 59 -1.44 -9.83 1.31
CA GLN A 59 -2.39 -9.41 2.34
C GLN A 59 -3.02 -10.69 2.94
N ASP A 60 -2.27 -11.38 3.82
CA ASP A 60 -2.69 -12.59 4.55
C ASP A 60 -3.87 -12.37 5.53
N MET A 61 -4.35 -11.13 5.66
CA MET A 61 -5.49 -10.78 6.50
C MET A 61 -6.38 -9.77 5.77
N PRO A 62 -7.72 -9.86 5.91
CA PRO A 62 -8.61 -8.80 5.46
C PRO A 62 -8.41 -7.59 6.37
N LEU A 63 -7.33 -6.83 6.15
CA LEU A 63 -7.16 -5.53 6.79
C LEU A 63 -8.27 -4.64 6.27
N VAL A 64 -9.26 -4.38 7.13
CA VAL A 64 -10.28 -3.36 6.89
C VAL A 64 -9.59 -2.08 6.40
N GLY A 65 -9.85 -1.68 5.15
CA GLY A 65 -9.24 -0.49 4.53
C GLY A 65 -8.05 -0.74 3.59
N ALA A 66 -7.57 -1.98 3.42
CA ALA A 66 -6.56 -2.33 2.41
C ALA A 66 -6.98 -1.94 0.99
N GLU A 67 -8.27 -2.10 0.68
CA GLU A 67 -8.92 -1.68 -0.57
C GLU A 67 -8.73 -0.18 -0.87
N LYS A 68 -8.72 0.67 0.17
CA LYS A 68 -8.57 2.13 0.08
C LYS A 68 -7.11 2.56 -0.01
N ARG A 69 -6.16 1.62 0.13
CA ARG A 69 -4.73 1.91 0.13
C ARG A 69 -4.27 2.33 -1.27
N LYS A 70 -3.63 3.50 -1.34
CA LYS A 70 -3.12 4.07 -2.61
C LYS A 70 -1.67 3.69 -2.89
N ARG A 71 -0.87 3.47 -1.84
CA ARG A 71 0.55 3.06 -1.91
C ARG A 71 0.69 1.55 -1.73
N THR A 72 1.27 0.90 -2.74
CA THR A 72 1.60 -0.53 -2.76
C THR A 72 3.04 -0.84 -2.33
N THR A 73 3.84 0.18 -2.03
CA THR A 73 5.17 -0.01 -1.44
C THR A 73 5.02 -0.45 0.01
N GLY A 74 5.72 -1.53 0.38
CA GLY A 74 5.85 -1.97 1.77
C GLY A 74 6.57 -0.93 2.64
N ALA A 75 6.54 -1.14 3.95
CA ALA A 75 7.32 -0.33 4.88
C ALA A 75 8.82 -0.51 4.59
N LYS A 76 9.59 0.59 4.67
CA LYS A 76 11.05 0.55 4.50
C LYS A 76 11.72 -0.34 5.55
N TYR A 77 11.12 -0.41 6.73
CA TYR A 77 11.62 -1.12 7.89
C TYR A 77 10.57 -2.08 8.47
N GLY A 78 9.99 -2.93 7.61
CA GLY A 78 8.86 -3.80 7.97
C GLY A 78 9.13 -4.74 9.16
N ASP A 79 10.34 -5.27 9.27
CA ASP A 79 10.82 -6.05 10.43
C ASP A 79 10.80 -5.26 11.75
N VAL A 80 11.15 -3.97 11.74
CA VAL A 80 11.03 -3.11 12.91
C VAL A 80 9.56 -2.91 13.26
N ASP A 81 8.73 -2.59 12.27
CA ASP A 81 7.29 -2.38 12.45
C ASP A 81 6.61 -3.64 13.02
N ASP A 82 6.97 -4.82 12.49
CA ASP A 82 6.44 -6.11 12.94
C ASP A 82 6.84 -6.40 14.39
N ALA A 83 8.11 -6.19 14.75
CA ALA A 83 8.59 -6.37 16.12
C ALA A 83 7.92 -5.42 17.12
N VAL A 84 7.74 -4.15 16.73
CA VAL A 84 7.01 -3.15 17.54
C VAL A 84 5.56 -3.55 17.71
N TYR A 85 4.91 -4.02 16.65
CA TYR A 85 3.52 -4.45 16.70
C TYR A 85 3.33 -5.67 17.60
N MET A 86 4.19 -6.69 17.47
CA MET A 86 4.18 -7.86 18.36
C MET A 86 4.37 -7.46 19.83
N TRP A 87 5.33 -6.58 20.11
CA TRP A 87 5.57 -6.05 21.46
C TRP A 87 4.34 -5.29 22.00
N TYR A 88 3.71 -4.46 21.17
CA TYR A 88 2.50 -3.73 21.53
C TYR A 88 1.34 -4.70 21.86
N GLN A 89 1.14 -5.73 21.04
CA GLN A 89 0.12 -6.75 21.29
C GLN A 89 0.35 -7.46 22.63
N GLN A 90 1.59 -7.82 22.96
CA GLN A 90 1.93 -8.40 24.26
C GLN A 90 1.58 -7.47 25.43
N LYS A 91 1.91 -6.18 25.32
CA LYS A 91 1.56 -5.18 26.35
C LYS A 91 0.06 -5.01 26.52
N ARG A 92 -0.68 -4.98 25.42
CA ARG A 92 -2.15 -4.90 25.42
C ARG A 92 -2.79 -6.14 26.05
N SER A 93 -2.31 -7.33 25.71
CA SER A 93 -2.78 -8.58 26.33
C SER A 93 -2.48 -8.65 27.83
N ALA A 94 -1.42 -7.99 28.28
CA ALA A 94 -1.10 -7.82 29.70
C ALA A 94 -1.90 -6.69 30.40
N GLY A 95 -2.85 -6.04 29.70
CA GLY A 95 -3.64 -4.94 30.25
C GLY A 95 -2.88 -3.63 30.43
N VAL A 96 -1.66 -3.52 29.91
CA VAL A 96 -0.82 -2.32 30.04
C VAL A 96 -1.18 -1.32 28.94
N PRO A 97 -1.62 -0.10 29.28
CA PRO A 97 -1.80 0.95 28.29
C PRO A 97 -0.43 1.40 27.77
N VAL A 98 -0.26 1.42 26.45
CA VAL A 98 0.97 1.89 25.79
C VAL A 98 0.71 3.25 25.19
N ARG A 99 1.50 4.24 25.59
CA ARG A 99 1.49 5.60 25.04
C ARG A 99 2.37 5.68 23.79
N GLY A 100 2.15 6.70 22.98
CA GLY A 100 2.94 6.92 21.75
C GLY A 100 4.45 7.01 22.00
N VAL A 101 4.88 7.64 23.09
CA VAL A 101 6.30 7.73 23.46
C VAL A 101 6.92 6.37 23.77
N GLU A 102 6.15 5.44 24.34
CA GLU A 102 6.62 4.08 24.66
C GLU A 102 6.71 3.23 23.38
N LEU A 103 5.79 3.46 22.43
CA LEU A 103 5.84 2.84 21.11
C LEU A 103 7.06 3.30 20.31
N GLN A 104 7.38 4.60 20.37
CA GLN A 104 8.57 5.14 19.73
C GLN A 104 9.86 4.58 20.35
N ALA A 105 9.93 4.53 21.69
CA ALA A 105 11.09 3.94 22.37
C ALA A 105 11.29 2.46 22.02
N ALA A 106 10.19 1.70 21.85
CA ALA A 106 10.26 0.32 21.36
C ALA A 106 10.78 0.25 19.92
N ALA A 107 10.31 1.13 19.04
CA ALA A 107 10.78 1.20 17.65
C ALA A 107 12.28 1.50 17.55
N GLU A 108 12.77 2.49 18.31
CA GLU A 108 14.20 2.83 18.38
C GLU A 108 15.03 1.65 18.90
N ARG A 109 14.52 0.94 19.91
CA ARG A 109 15.17 -0.26 20.44
C ARG A 109 15.29 -1.36 19.38
N PHE A 110 14.21 -1.66 18.67
CA PHE A 110 14.21 -2.70 17.64
C PHE A 110 15.02 -2.30 16.41
N ALA A 111 14.98 -1.04 15.99
CA ALA A 111 15.82 -0.51 14.92
C ALA A 111 17.31 -0.73 15.24
N ARG A 112 17.74 -0.41 16.46
CA ARG A 112 19.11 -0.68 16.91
C ARG A 112 19.45 -2.18 16.91
N CYS A 113 18.54 -3.04 17.37
CA CYS A 113 18.75 -4.49 17.35
C CYS A 113 18.88 -5.06 15.93
N PHE A 114 18.19 -4.47 14.95
CA PHE A 114 18.25 -4.89 13.55
C PHE A 114 19.29 -4.14 12.71
N GLY A 115 20.11 -3.28 13.34
CA GLY A 115 21.17 -2.53 12.67
C GLY A 115 20.66 -1.50 11.66
N ARG A 116 19.52 -0.86 11.96
CA ARG A 116 18.83 0.12 11.11
C ARG A 116 19.06 1.56 11.53
#